data_AF-A0A3A8E8G7-F1
#
_entry.id   AF-A0A3A8E8G7-F1
#
_cell.length_a   1.000
_cell.length_b   1.000
_cell.length_c   1.000
_cell.angle_alpha   90.00
_cell.angle_beta   90.00
_cell.angle_gamma   90.00
#
_symmetry.space_group_name_H-M   'P 1'
#
loop_
_entity.id
_entity.type
_entity.pdbx_description
1 polymer ?
#
loop_
_entity_poly.entity_id
_entity_poly.type
_entity_poly.pdbx_seq_one_letter_code
_entity_poly.pdbx_strand_id
1 'polypeptide(L)'
;MMHLEELELFPQEIYLIEQFISYEYYYETVKLWEDLIQYAEGLLDRHSANLVANHRSQHLSHQADYVWGTIVLPNFKGTLHHLQSGLDDLKVGFLPILRRMSSIVNGIIAQGRDYPYDWMDTVEKGAIDKYKVKENIVFTRANNIYMSSNYYDSQWDYKDLIKAHRNFEVDVGVIYPNPLPQYRLNPNVTMKSDEAIIQTGIYRSTELYSACHFLIKEEKINAAYPDDWKLAPEVYAFSTNPDNFTTPDTIENSQEVPTTWILVERVTD
;
A
#
# COMPACT_ATOMS: atom_id res chain seq x y z
N MET A 1 2.94 -34.18 -8.75
CA MET A 1 3.37 -33.92 -7.36
C MET A 1 4.43 -32.85 -7.49
N MET A 2 4.06 -31.60 -7.21
CA MET A 2 5.01 -30.49 -7.34
C MET A 2 6.07 -30.63 -6.26
N HIS A 3 7.34 -30.54 -6.63
CA HIS A 3 8.43 -30.60 -5.67
C HIS A 3 8.53 -29.23 -5.02
N LEU A 4 8.35 -29.15 -3.69
CA LEU A 4 8.50 -27.89 -2.93
C LEU A 4 9.86 -27.21 -3.18
N GLU A 5 10.85 -27.96 -3.63
CA GLU A 5 12.18 -27.51 -4.06
C GLU A 5 12.15 -26.59 -5.29
N GLU A 6 11.08 -26.60 -6.07
CA GLU A 6 10.89 -25.73 -7.25
C GLU A 6 10.27 -24.37 -6.89
N LEU A 7 9.71 -24.21 -5.68
CA LEU A 7 9.13 -22.94 -5.23
C LEU A 7 10.24 -22.01 -4.73
N GLU A 8 10.64 -21.09 -5.60
CA GLU A 8 11.56 -20.04 -5.25
C GLU A 8 10.94 -19.08 -4.21
N LEU A 9 11.73 -18.75 -3.19
CA LEU A 9 11.47 -17.65 -2.26
C LEU A 9 12.39 -16.49 -2.61
N PHE A 10 11.83 -15.28 -2.61
CA PHE A 10 12.57 -14.05 -2.89
C PHE A 10 12.80 -13.27 -1.60
N PRO A 11 13.99 -13.34 -0.97
CA PRO A 11 14.22 -12.71 0.34
C PRO A 11 13.96 -11.20 0.38
N GLN A 12 14.22 -10.51 -0.73
CA GLN A 12 13.96 -9.07 -0.86
C GLN A 12 12.45 -8.77 -0.79
N GLU A 13 11.63 -9.53 -1.52
CA GLU A 13 10.17 -9.39 -1.55
C GLU A 13 9.58 -9.64 -0.17
N ILE A 14 9.95 -10.76 0.46
CA ILE A 14 9.46 -11.14 1.79
C ILE A 14 9.87 -10.08 2.83
N TYR A 15 11.13 -9.61 2.79
CA TYR A 15 11.59 -8.55 3.68
C TYR A 15 10.82 -7.25 3.48
N LEU A 16 10.54 -6.84 2.24
CA LEU A 16 9.74 -5.65 1.97
C LEU A 16 8.32 -5.79 2.54
N ILE A 17 7.67 -6.94 2.37
CA ILE A 17 6.36 -7.19 2.98
C ILE A 17 6.45 -7.08 4.50
N GLU A 18 7.47 -7.67 5.16
CA GLU A 18 7.71 -7.49 6.60
C GLU A 18 7.82 -6.01 6.99
N GLN A 19 8.53 -5.20 6.21
CA GLN A 19 8.65 -3.77 6.46
C GLN A 19 7.31 -3.06 6.26
N PHE A 20 6.57 -3.34 5.20
CA PHE A 20 5.30 -2.67 4.90
C PHE A 20 4.22 -2.94 5.95
N ILE A 21 4.27 -4.09 6.64
CA ILE A 21 3.32 -4.41 7.73
C ILE A 21 3.83 -3.98 9.12
N SER A 22 5.03 -3.39 9.21
CA SER A 22 5.63 -2.98 10.48
C SER A 22 5.00 -1.71 11.05
N TYR A 23 5.06 -1.58 12.38
CA TYR A 23 4.61 -0.38 13.09
C TYR A 23 5.40 0.86 12.65
N GLU A 24 6.72 0.73 12.54
CA GLU A 24 7.64 1.82 12.21
C GLU A 24 7.36 2.38 10.82
N TYR A 25 7.13 1.50 9.84
CA TYR A 25 6.82 1.91 8.48
C TYR A 25 5.46 2.61 8.39
N TYR A 26 4.45 2.09 9.09
CA TYR A 26 3.13 2.74 9.21
C TYR A 26 3.26 4.12 9.86
N TYR A 27 3.93 4.21 11.02
CA TYR A 27 4.09 5.43 11.80
C TYR A 27 4.77 6.55 10.99
N GLU A 28 5.86 6.23 10.30
CA GLU A 28 6.56 7.21 9.47
C GLU A 28 5.71 7.66 8.28
N THR A 29 4.88 6.77 7.72
CA THR A 29 3.92 7.14 6.66
C THR A 29 2.88 8.14 7.17
N VAL A 30 2.36 7.96 8.40
CA VAL A 30 1.43 8.91 9.03
C VAL A 30 2.09 10.28 9.25
N LYS A 31 3.36 10.32 9.67
CA LYS A 31 4.10 11.57 9.81
C LYS A 31 4.32 12.29 8.49
N LEU A 32 4.65 11.55 7.43
CA LEU A 32 4.82 12.11 6.08
C LEU A 32 3.49 12.66 5.54
N TRP A 33 2.37 12.01 5.86
CA TRP A 33 1.04 12.52 5.54
C TRP A 33 0.73 13.84 6.27
N GLU A 34 1.04 13.91 7.57
CA GLU A 34 0.91 15.15 8.35
C GLU A 34 1.79 16.28 7.80
N ASP A 35 3.03 15.98 7.44
CA ASP A 35 3.96 16.95 6.82
C ASP A 35 3.45 17.48 5.47
N LEU A 36 2.89 16.61 4.62
CA LEU A 36 2.25 17.03 3.36
C LEU A 36 1.08 17.98 3.62
N ILE A 37 0.22 17.66 4.60
CA ILE A 37 -0.91 18.51 4.99
C ILE A 37 -0.41 19.87 5.45
N GLN A 38 0.53 19.91 6.40
CA GLN A 38 1.08 21.15 6.94
C GLN A 38 1.72 22.01 5.85
N TYR A 39 2.40 21.38 4.88
CA TYR A 39 2.98 22.08 3.74
C TYR A 39 1.89 22.73 2.86
N ALA A 40 0.82 22.00 2.54
CA ALA A 40 -0.30 22.52 1.76
C ALA A 40 -1.07 23.63 2.50
N GLU A 41 -1.26 23.49 3.82
CA GLU A 41 -1.88 24.52 4.67
C GLU A 41 -1.08 25.81 4.67
N GLY A 42 0.24 25.73 4.87
CA GLY A 42 1.10 26.91 4.85
C GLY A 42 1.14 27.62 3.49
N LEU A 43 0.92 26.91 2.39
CA LEU A 43 0.71 27.51 1.08
C LEU A 43 -0.67 28.16 0.98
N LEU A 44 -1.72 27.50 1.47
CA LEU A 44 -3.09 27.99 1.40
C LEU A 44 -3.30 29.27 2.22
N ASP A 45 -2.69 29.35 3.41
CA ASP A 45 -2.72 30.54 4.26
C ASP A 45 -2.09 31.75 3.54
N ARG A 46 -0.93 31.54 2.91
CA ARG A 46 -0.26 32.58 2.12
C ARG A 46 -1.04 32.96 0.87
N HIS A 47 -1.68 32.00 0.21
CA HIS A 47 -2.57 32.26 -0.93
C HIS A 47 -3.78 33.12 -0.50
N SER A 48 -4.42 32.73 0.60
CA SER A 48 -5.62 33.39 1.15
C SER A 48 -5.35 34.81 1.65
N ALA A 49 -4.13 35.08 2.13
CA ALA A 49 -3.72 36.42 2.53
C ALA A 49 -3.55 37.40 1.35
N ASN A 50 -3.45 36.91 0.11
CA ASN A 50 -3.13 37.70 -1.08
C ASN A 50 -4.22 37.61 -2.17
N LEU A 51 -5.47 37.37 -1.78
CA LEU A 51 -6.58 37.26 -2.73
C LEU A 51 -6.90 38.60 -3.42
N VAL A 52 -7.16 38.55 -4.72
CA VAL A 52 -7.61 39.71 -5.50
C VAL A 52 -9.04 40.11 -5.12
N ALA A 53 -9.39 41.39 -5.23
CA ALA A 53 -10.68 41.92 -4.77
C ALA A 53 -11.91 41.23 -5.39
N ASN A 54 -11.81 40.70 -6.61
CA ASN A 54 -12.88 39.99 -7.31
C ASN A 54 -12.80 38.46 -7.20
N HIS A 55 -11.96 37.92 -6.32
CA HIS A 55 -11.70 36.48 -6.18
C HIS A 55 -12.99 35.65 -6.00
N ARG A 56 -13.89 36.10 -5.14
CA ARG A 56 -15.17 35.42 -4.86
C ARG A 56 -16.17 35.43 -6.00
N SER A 57 -15.97 36.29 -7.00
CA SER A 57 -16.77 36.34 -8.23
C SER A 57 -16.26 35.39 -9.31
N GLN A 58 -15.10 34.74 -9.09
CA GLN A 58 -14.54 33.76 -10.02
C GLN A 58 -15.28 32.42 -9.89
N HIS A 59 -15.18 31.58 -10.93
CA HIS A 59 -15.68 30.21 -10.86
C HIS A 59 -14.99 29.43 -9.73
N LEU A 60 -15.69 28.48 -9.09
CA LEU A 60 -15.16 27.72 -7.94
C LEU A 60 -13.83 27.01 -8.25
N SER A 61 -13.59 26.59 -9.49
CA SER A 61 -12.31 25.99 -9.92
C SER A 61 -11.11 26.93 -9.78
N HIS A 62 -11.33 28.24 -9.69
CA HIS A 62 -10.28 29.24 -9.46
C HIS A 62 -10.24 29.73 -8.00
N GLN A 63 -11.15 29.25 -7.15
CA GLN A 63 -11.18 29.57 -5.73
C GLN A 63 -10.48 28.47 -4.92
N ALA A 64 -9.17 28.35 -5.13
CA ALA A 64 -8.34 27.33 -4.48
C ALA A 64 -8.45 27.37 -2.95
N ASP A 65 -8.44 28.56 -2.35
CA ASP A 65 -8.67 28.77 -0.93
C ASP A 65 -9.97 28.16 -0.41
N TYR A 66 -11.07 28.31 -1.16
CA TYR A 66 -12.36 27.74 -0.80
C TYR A 66 -12.34 26.22 -0.98
N VAL A 67 -11.95 25.72 -2.15
CA VAL A 67 -11.97 24.28 -2.47
C VAL A 67 -11.02 23.50 -1.57
N TRP A 68 -9.76 23.93 -1.45
CA TRP A 68 -8.79 23.26 -0.60
C TRP A 68 -9.08 23.46 0.88
N GLY A 69 -9.52 24.66 1.28
CA GLY A 69 -9.83 24.97 2.67
C GLY A 69 -11.08 24.29 3.22
N THR A 70 -12.06 23.97 2.35
CA THR A 70 -13.35 23.39 2.79
C THR A 70 -13.55 21.92 2.40
N ILE A 71 -12.79 21.41 1.42
CA ILE A 71 -12.95 20.04 0.92
C ILE A 71 -11.65 19.24 1.10
N VAL A 72 -10.58 19.64 0.42
CA VAL A 72 -9.35 18.82 0.33
C VAL A 72 -8.69 18.66 1.69
N LEU A 73 -8.30 19.77 2.34
CA LEU A 73 -7.57 19.72 3.61
C LEU A 73 -8.42 19.17 4.75
N PRO A 74 -9.72 19.50 4.89
CA PRO A 74 -10.57 18.83 5.87
C PRO A 74 -10.64 17.31 5.69
N ASN A 75 -10.76 16.81 4.45
CA ASN A 75 -10.74 15.38 4.18
C ASN A 75 -9.38 14.77 4.53
N PHE A 76 -8.28 15.42 4.15
CA PHE A 76 -6.93 14.93 4.45
C PHE A 76 -6.67 14.87 5.96
N LYS A 77 -7.11 15.88 6.72
CA LYS A 77 -7.05 15.89 8.18
C LYS A 77 -7.94 14.82 8.81
N GLY A 78 -9.12 14.57 8.25
CA GLY A 78 -9.99 13.47 8.65
C GLY A 78 -9.27 12.12 8.51
N THR A 79 -8.62 11.89 7.38
CA THR A 79 -7.74 10.73 7.16
C THR A 79 -6.61 10.70 8.17
N LEU A 80 -5.92 11.81 8.43
CA LEU A 80 -4.82 11.87 9.41
C LEU A 80 -5.30 11.44 10.81
N HIS A 81 -6.43 12.00 11.28
CA HIS A 81 -7.01 11.63 12.57
C HIS A 81 -7.35 10.13 12.64
N HIS A 82 -7.93 9.60 11.56
CA HIS A 82 -8.27 8.18 11.47
C HIS A 82 -7.03 7.27 11.49
N LEU A 83 -5.92 7.69 10.90
CA LEU A 83 -4.66 6.93 10.93
C LEU A 83 -3.95 7.05 12.29
N GLN A 84 -3.90 8.25 12.86
CA GLN A 84 -3.31 8.50 14.18
C GLN A 84 -4.01 7.68 15.28
N SER A 85 -5.34 7.63 15.27
CA SER A 85 -6.10 6.79 16.21
C SER A 85 -5.80 5.29 16.07
N GLY A 86 -5.37 4.85 14.89
CA GLY A 86 -4.99 3.46 14.62
C GLY A 86 -3.60 3.05 15.12
N LEU A 87 -2.75 4.01 15.50
CA LEU A 87 -1.38 3.70 15.91
C LEU A 87 -1.35 2.83 17.17
N ASP A 88 -2.22 3.10 18.14
CA ASP A 88 -2.26 2.32 19.38
C ASP A 88 -2.83 0.92 19.15
N ASP A 89 -3.81 0.78 18.26
CA ASP A 89 -4.32 -0.52 17.80
C ASP A 89 -3.20 -1.36 17.16
N LEU A 90 -2.37 -0.75 16.30
CA LEU A 90 -1.25 -1.44 15.66
C LEU A 90 -0.19 -1.88 16.68
N LYS A 91 0.13 -1.05 17.70
CA LYS A 91 1.09 -1.40 18.77
C LYS A 91 0.67 -2.64 19.54
N VAL A 92 -0.63 -2.83 19.76
CA VAL A 92 -1.17 -4.02 20.45
C VAL A 92 -1.43 -5.19 19.51
N GLY A 93 -1.05 -5.08 18.22
CA GLY A 93 -1.09 -6.17 17.24
C GLY A 93 -2.37 -6.27 16.42
N PHE A 94 -3.24 -5.26 16.44
CA PHE A 94 -4.46 -5.24 15.61
C PHE A 94 -4.13 -4.85 14.16
N LEU A 95 -3.68 -5.82 13.38
CA LEU A 95 -3.24 -5.68 11.99
C LEU A 95 -4.30 -5.20 10.97
N PRO A 96 -5.62 -5.41 11.14
CA PRO A 96 -6.61 -4.89 10.18
C PRO A 96 -6.55 -3.36 10.00
N ILE A 97 -5.91 -2.64 10.92
CA ILE A 97 -5.65 -1.20 10.82
C ILE A 97 -4.82 -0.79 9.60
N LEU A 98 -3.98 -1.69 9.06
CA LEU A 98 -3.14 -1.43 7.89
C LEU A 98 -3.99 -1.02 6.66
N ARG A 99 -5.22 -1.55 6.57
CA ARG A 99 -6.19 -1.29 5.49
C ARG A 99 -6.60 0.18 5.37
N ARG A 100 -6.49 0.94 6.47
CA ARG A 100 -6.81 2.37 6.50
C ARG A 100 -5.89 3.19 5.57
N MET A 101 -4.72 2.66 5.19
CA MET A 101 -3.81 3.33 4.25
C MET A 101 -4.41 3.54 2.86
N SER A 102 -5.44 2.75 2.48
CA SER A 102 -6.29 3.03 1.30
C SER A 102 -6.88 4.45 1.30
N SER A 103 -7.09 5.05 2.47
CA SER A 103 -7.67 6.40 2.59
C SER A 103 -6.72 7.49 2.09
N ILE A 104 -5.39 7.31 2.23
CA ILE A 104 -4.41 8.23 1.64
C ILE A 104 -4.43 8.06 0.12
N VAL A 105 -4.34 6.82 -0.37
CA VAL A 105 -4.33 6.50 -1.80
C VAL A 105 -5.55 7.10 -2.50
N ASN A 106 -6.75 6.82 -1.97
CA ASN A 106 -8.00 7.35 -2.51
C ASN A 106 -8.10 8.88 -2.38
N GLY A 107 -7.62 9.44 -1.26
CA GLY A 107 -7.59 10.89 -1.04
C GLY A 107 -6.75 11.63 -2.07
N ILE A 108 -5.54 11.13 -2.34
CA ILE A 108 -4.63 11.70 -3.34
C ILE A 108 -5.20 11.54 -4.76
N ILE A 109 -5.73 10.37 -5.12
CA ILE A 109 -6.34 10.14 -6.44
C ILE A 109 -7.53 11.10 -6.66
N ALA A 110 -8.42 11.22 -5.68
CA ALA A 110 -9.56 12.12 -5.76
C ALA A 110 -9.12 13.59 -5.85
N GLN A 111 -8.13 13.99 -5.05
CA GLN A 111 -7.55 15.34 -5.11
C GLN A 111 -6.96 15.62 -6.49
N GLY A 112 -6.10 14.74 -7.02
CA GLY A 112 -5.45 14.94 -8.32
C GLY A 112 -6.44 15.01 -9.48
N ARG A 113 -7.56 14.27 -9.40
CA ARG A 113 -8.61 14.27 -10.42
C ARG A 113 -9.50 15.50 -10.36
N ASP A 114 -9.99 15.86 -9.17
CA ASP A 114 -11.10 16.80 -9.01
C ASP A 114 -10.65 18.18 -8.49
N TYR A 115 -9.49 18.27 -7.85
CA TYR A 115 -9.02 19.44 -7.11
C TYR A 115 -7.52 19.73 -7.35
N PRO A 116 -7.13 20.20 -8.54
CA PRO A 116 -5.72 20.41 -8.86
C PRO A 116 -5.00 21.38 -7.89
N TYR A 117 -3.68 21.20 -7.74
CA TYR A 117 -2.78 22.02 -6.91
C TYR A 117 -1.94 23.01 -7.74
N ASP A 118 -2.36 23.33 -8.95
CA ASP A 118 -1.67 24.27 -9.87
C ASP A 118 -1.52 25.68 -9.27
N TRP A 119 -2.41 26.06 -8.35
CA TRP A 119 -2.35 27.32 -7.62
C TRP A 119 -1.10 27.45 -6.73
N MET A 120 -0.46 26.36 -6.29
CA MET A 120 0.64 26.42 -5.34
C MET A 120 1.85 27.22 -5.85
N ASP A 121 2.16 27.12 -7.14
CA ASP A 121 3.28 27.88 -7.74
C ASP A 121 2.99 29.39 -7.86
N THR A 122 1.72 29.80 -7.77
CA THR A 122 1.37 31.22 -7.70
C THR A 122 1.76 31.84 -6.35
N VAL A 123 1.95 31.00 -5.32
CA VAL A 123 2.35 31.41 -3.96
C VAL A 123 3.86 31.40 -3.81
N GLU A 124 4.50 30.31 -4.23
CA GLU A 124 5.95 30.13 -4.15
C GLU A 124 6.43 29.34 -5.36
N LYS A 125 7.38 29.90 -6.11
CA LYS A 125 7.94 29.24 -7.29
C LYS A 125 8.57 27.88 -6.92
N GLY A 126 8.11 26.81 -7.58
CA GLY A 126 8.58 25.44 -7.34
C GLY A 126 7.87 24.75 -6.19
N ALA A 127 6.78 25.33 -5.68
CA ALA A 127 5.97 24.70 -4.64
C ALA A 127 5.26 23.45 -5.14
N ILE A 128 4.85 23.41 -6.42
CA ILE A 128 4.24 22.23 -7.03
C ILE A 128 5.21 21.05 -7.03
N ASP A 129 6.47 21.26 -7.43
CA ASP A 129 7.46 20.18 -7.47
C ASP A 129 7.74 19.62 -6.07
N LYS A 130 7.85 20.51 -5.07
CA LYS A 130 7.99 20.11 -3.66
C LYS A 130 6.77 19.32 -3.17
N TYR A 131 5.56 19.78 -3.50
CA TYR A 131 4.32 19.09 -3.15
C TYR A 131 4.29 17.69 -3.78
N LYS A 132 4.54 17.59 -5.08
CA LYS A 132 4.59 16.32 -5.83
C LYS A 132 5.57 15.33 -5.26
N VAL A 133 6.78 15.77 -4.87
CA VAL A 133 7.77 14.88 -4.25
C VAL A 133 7.25 14.32 -2.93
N LYS A 134 6.69 15.16 -2.06
CA LYS A 134 6.09 14.72 -0.78
C LYS A 134 4.90 13.79 -1.00
N GLU A 135 4.01 14.16 -1.93
CA GLU A 135 2.84 13.38 -2.34
C GLU A 135 3.24 12.00 -2.86
N ASN A 136 4.21 11.92 -3.77
CA ASN A 136 4.67 10.65 -4.32
C ASN A 136 5.27 9.74 -3.24
N ILE A 137 6.08 10.29 -2.33
CA ILE A 137 6.67 9.52 -1.22
C ILE A 137 5.56 8.92 -0.34
N VAL A 138 4.60 9.73 0.11
CA VAL A 138 3.54 9.24 0.99
C VAL A 138 2.57 8.31 0.26
N PHE A 139 2.26 8.59 -1.00
CA PHE A 139 1.43 7.74 -1.85
C PHE A 139 2.04 6.36 -2.00
N THR A 140 3.32 6.27 -2.40
CA THR A 140 4.03 4.99 -2.54
C THR A 140 4.00 4.22 -1.24
N ARG A 141 4.36 4.86 -0.12
CA ARG A 141 4.40 4.17 1.18
C ARG A 141 3.02 3.68 1.61
N ALA A 142 1.98 4.51 1.47
CA ALA A 142 0.61 4.13 1.80
C ALA A 142 0.11 3.00 0.89
N ASN A 143 0.39 3.06 -0.42
CA ASN A 143 0.05 2.02 -1.37
C ASN A 143 0.71 0.69 -1.01
N ASN A 144 1.99 0.71 -0.61
CA ASN A 144 2.68 -0.52 -0.22
C ASN A 144 2.01 -1.21 0.99
N ILE A 145 1.70 -0.43 2.03
CA ILE A 145 1.01 -0.95 3.22
C ILE A 145 -0.37 -1.49 2.83
N TYR A 146 -1.10 -0.73 2.02
CA TYR A 146 -2.43 -1.09 1.54
C TYR A 146 -2.41 -2.42 0.77
N MET A 147 -1.54 -2.55 -0.24
CA MET A 147 -1.38 -3.77 -1.04
C MET A 147 -0.96 -4.97 -0.18
N SER A 148 -0.09 -4.76 0.81
CA SER A 148 0.32 -5.82 1.74
C SER A 148 -0.71 -6.15 2.82
N SER A 149 -1.77 -5.36 3.01
CA SER A 149 -2.76 -5.56 4.08
C SER A 149 -3.83 -6.62 3.79
N ASN A 150 -3.79 -7.22 2.59
CA ASN A 150 -4.80 -8.17 2.10
C ASN A 150 -6.24 -7.60 2.24
N TYR A 151 -6.45 -6.37 1.78
CA TYR A 151 -7.76 -5.76 1.71
C TYR A 151 -8.40 -6.05 0.35
N TYR A 152 -9.65 -6.54 0.32
CA TYR A 152 -10.33 -6.96 -0.91
C TYR A 152 -9.44 -7.75 -1.87
N ASP A 153 -8.67 -8.70 -1.32
CA ASP A 153 -7.79 -9.58 -2.08
C ASP A 153 -6.73 -8.86 -2.92
N SER A 154 -6.36 -7.62 -2.53
CA SER A 154 -5.24 -6.87 -3.12
C SER A 154 -3.93 -7.66 -2.94
N GLN A 155 -3.18 -7.87 -4.02
CA GLN A 155 -1.91 -8.62 -4.00
C GLN A 155 -0.88 -7.98 -4.91
N TRP A 156 0.39 -8.28 -4.63
CA TRP A 156 1.50 -8.00 -5.53
C TRP A 156 1.54 -9.05 -6.65
N ASP A 157 1.93 -8.63 -7.85
CA ASP A 157 2.23 -9.56 -8.94
C ASP A 157 3.66 -10.12 -8.79
N TYR A 158 3.92 -11.20 -9.51
CA TYR A 158 5.22 -11.88 -9.54
C TYR A 158 6.38 -10.89 -9.74
N LYS A 159 7.30 -10.84 -8.77
CA LYS A 159 8.51 -10.01 -8.75
C LYS A 159 8.30 -8.50 -8.76
N ASP A 160 7.08 -7.99 -8.51
CA ASP A 160 6.82 -6.54 -8.37
C ASP A 160 7.73 -5.87 -7.34
N LEU A 161 8.10 -6.60 -6.28
CA LEU A 161 8.92 -6.11 -5.18
C LEU A 161 10.43 -6.36 -5.38
N ILE A 162 10.84 -6.96 -6.50
CA ILE A 162 12.25 -7.18 -6.81
C ILE A 162 12.81 -5.99 -7.59
N LYS A 163 13.91 -5.42 -7.09
CA LYS A 163 14.50 -4.18 -7.61
C LYS A 163 14.86 -4.24 -9.10
N ALA A 164 15.29 -5.41 -9.59
CA ALA A 164 15.67 -5.59 -11.00
C ALA A 164 14.46 -5.63 -11.96
N HIS A 165 13.24 -5.83 -11.45
CA HIS A 165 12.04 -6.08 -12.24
C HIS A 165 10.95 -5.00 -12.05
N ARG A 166 11.13 -4.09 -11.08
CA ARG A 166 10.12 -3.06 -10.78
C ARG A 166 10.17 -1.87 -11.76
N ASN A 167 9.00 -1.40 -12.15
CA ASN A 167 8.81 -0.19 -12.96
C ASN A 167 8.72 1.10 -12.11
N PHE A 168 8.60 0.97 -10.80
CA PHE A 168 8.42 2.07 -9.85
C PHE A 168 9.18 1.81 -8.55
N GLU A 169 9.56 2.87 -7.85
CA GLU A 169 10.29 2.76 -6.58
C GLU A 169 9.32 2.37 -5.45
N VAL A 170 9.46 1.15 -4.93
CA VAL A 170 8.60 0.62 -3.85
C VAL A 170 9.28 0.61 -2.49
N ASP A 171 10.60 0.74 -2.43
CA ASP A 171 11.37 0.62 -1.17
C ASP A 171 11.65 1.98 -0.51
N VAL A 172 10.76 2.94 -0.73
CA VAL A 172 10.87 4.30 -0.19
C VAL A 172 10.93 4.27 1.34
N GLY A 173 12.09 4.63 1.89
CA GLY A 173 12.35 4.63 3.33
C GLY A 173 12.55 3.23 3.93
N VAL A 174 12.90 2.23 3.12
CA VAL A 174 13.34 0.90 3.58
C VAL A 174 14.87 0.83 3.58
N ILE A 175 15.44 0.31 4.66
CA ILE A 175 16.87 0.00 4.76
C ILE A 175 17.02 -1.52 4.68
N TYR A 176 17.79 -2.01 3.70
CA TYR A 176 18.06 -3.45 3.56
C TYR A 176 19.22 -3.87 4.47
N PRO A 177 19.06 -4.97 5.23
CA PRO A 177 20.19 -5.60 5.90
C PRO A 177 21.10 -6.26 4.86
N ASN A 178 22.38 -6.41 5.22
CA ASN A 178 23.35 -7.15 4.44
C ASN A 178 24.06 -8.18 5.35
N PRO A 179 23.81 -9.49 5.17
CA PRO A 179 22.96 -10.10 4.15
C PRO A 179 21.45 -9.89 4.41
N LEU A 180 20.63 -10.12 3.37
CA LEU A 180 19.17 -10.23 3.51
C LEU A 180 18.81 -11.40 4.45
N PRO A 181 17.66 -11.35 5.15
CA PRO A 181 17.24 -12.46 5.99
C PRO A 181 16.99 -13.73 5.16
N GLN A 182 17.22 -14.88 5.77
CA GLN A 182 16.90 -16.16 5.16
C GLN A 182 15.49 -16.59 5.53
N TYR A 183 14.80 -17.23 4.59
CA TYR A 183 13.44 -17.71 4.75
C TYR A 183 13.32 -19.16 4.31
N ARG A 184 12.35 -19.88 4.87
CA ARG A 184 12.02 -21.25 4.50
C ARG A 184 10.51 -21.43 4.42
N LEU A 185 10.07 -22.40 3.61
CA LEU A 185 8.68 -22.87 3.64
C LEU A 185 8.45 -23.75 4.87
N ASN A 186 7.31 -23.56 5.54
CA ASN A 186 6.82 -24.44 6.58
C ASN A 186 5.67 -25.30 6.03
N PRO A 187 5.94 -26.51 5.53
CA PRO A 187 4.92 -27.37 4.94
C PRO A 187 3.91 -27.94 5.95
N ASN A 188 4.11 -27.72 7.25
CA ASN A 188 3.13 -28.10 8.28
C ASN A 188 2.00 -27.08 8.42
N VAL A 189 2.17 -25.88 7.88
CA VAL A 189 1.16 -24.82 7.89
C VAL A 189 0.79 -24.49 6.45
N THR A 190 -0.26 -25.17 5.97
CA THR A 190 -0.80 -25.01 4.62
C THR A 190 -2.31 -24.82 4.66
N MET A 191 -2.84 -24.16 3.63
CA MET A 191 -4.28 -24.00 3.41
C MET A 191 -4.55 -23.82 1.92
N LYS A 192 -5.70 -24.29 1.44
CA LYS A 192 -6.16 -24.01 0.08
C LYS A 192 -6.93 -22.70 0.01
N SER A 193 -7.06 -22.14 -1.18
CA SER A 193 -8.07 -21.11 -1.44
C SER A 193 -9.44 -21.57 -0.94
N ASP A 194 -10.23 -20.63 -0.40
CA ASP A 194 -11.52 -20.86 0.27
C ASP A 194 -11.47 -21.61 1.62
N GLU A 195 -10.30 -22.04 2.10
CA GLU A 195 -10.15 -22.54 3.47
C GLU A 195 -9.89 -21.39 4.45
N ALA A 196 -10.27 -21.56 5.72
CA ALA A 196 -10.06 -20.54 6.74
C ALA A 196 -8.57 -20.23 6.95
N ILE A 197 -8.22 -18.96 7.09
CA ILE A 197 -6.85 -18.54 7.42
C ILE A 197 -6.50 -19.02 8.83
N ILE A 198 -5.65 -20.03 8.92
CA ILE A 198 -5.34 -20.71 10.19
C ILE A 198 -4.36 -19.94 11.08
N GLN A 199 -3.51 -19.10 10.47
CA GLN A 199 -2.46 -18.34 11.13
C GLN A 199 -2.18 -17.04 10.34
N THR A 200 -1.86 -15.97 11.06
CA THR A 200 -1.36 -14.73 10.43
C THR A 200 0.11 -14.90 10.03
N GLY A 201 0.47 -14.51 8.81
CA GLY A 201 1.85 -14.62 8.35
C GLY A 201 2.01 -14.33 6.85
N ILE A 202 3.24 -14.42 6.36
CA ILE A 202 3.55 -14.35 4.94
C ILE A 202 3.46 -15.77 4.36
N TYR A 203 2.81 -15.92 3.23
CA TYR A 203 2.57 -17.19 2.57
C TYR A 203 3.10 -17.17 1.14
N ARG A 204 3.59 -18.32 0.69
CA ARG A 204 3.95 -18.59 -0.71
C ARG A 204 2.89 -19.50 -1.31
N SER A 205 2.37 -19.11 -2.46
CA SER A 205 1.46 -19.92 -3.27
C SER A 205 2.22 -21.06 -3.97
N THR A 206 1.52 -22.15 -4.27
CA THR A 206 2.04 -23.23 -5.13
C THR A 206 2.15 -22.83 -6.60
N GLU A 207 1.57 -21.70 -7.01
CA GLU A 207 1.70 -21.16 -8.37
C GLU A 207 3.05 -20.46 -8.56
N LEU A 208 3.87 -20.96 -9.47
CA LEU A 208 5.27 -20.53 -9.66
C LEU A 208 5.40 -19.02 -9.90
N TYR A 209 4.59 -18.48 -10.81
CA TYR A 209 4.66 -17.08 -11.24
C TYR A 209 3.66 -16.21 -10.47
N SER A 210 3.77 -16.23 -9.15
CA SER A 210 3.00 -15.39 -8.22
C SER A 210 3.92 -14.75 -7.19
N ALA A 211 3.46 -13.74 -6.44
CA ALA A 211 4.21 -13.18 -5.32
C ALA A 211 3.91 -13.91 -3.99
N CYS A 212 4.71 -13.63 -2.96
CA CYS A 212 4.35 -13.92 -1.58
C CYS A 212 3.25 -12.96 -1.09
N HIS A 213 2.40 -13.42 -0.17
CA HIS A 213 1.25 -12.66 0.30
C HIS A 213 1.14 -12.70 1.83
N PHE A 214 0.89 -11.55 2.48
CA PHE A 214 0.61 -11.48 3.91
C PHE A 214 -0.87 -11.75 4.23
N LEU A 215 -1.17 -12.86 4.88
CA LEU A 215 -2.53 -13.26 5.25
C LEU A 215 -2.77 -12.99 6.73
N ILE A 216 -3.94 -12.41 7.06
CA ILE A 216 -4.35 -12.08 8.41
C ILE A 216 -5.43 -13.06 8.85
N LYS A 217 -5.20 -13.76 9.96
CA LYS A 217 -6.24 -14.53 10.65
C LYS A 217 -7.16 -13.58 11.39
N GLU A 218 -8.41 -13.51 10.95
CA GLU A 218 -9.46 -12.70 11.57
C GLU A 218 -10.85 -13.25 11.22
N GLU A 219 -11.86 -12.82 11.96
CA GLU A 219 -13.26 -13.06 11.60
C GLU A 219 -13.65 -12.22 10.37
N LYS A 220 -14.63 -12.69 9.59
CA LYS A 220 -15.18 -11.91 8.47
C LYS A 220 -15.82 -10.63 8.97
N ILE A 221 -15.76 -9.58 8.14
CA ILE A 221 -16.33 -8.25 8.41
C ILE A 221 -17.85 -8.27 8.68
N ASN A 222 -18.54 -9.37 8.36
CA ASN A 222 -19.96 -9.59 8.68
C ASN A 222 -20.23 -11.00 9.23
N ALA A 223 -19.32 -11.52 10.06
CA ALA A 223 -19.46 -12.85 10.65
C ALA A 223 -20.83 -13.03 11.33
N ALA A 224 -21.66 -13.92 10.78
CA ALA A 224 -22.99 -14.22 11.33
C ALA A 224 -22.91 -15.15 12.55
N TYR A 225 -21.79 -15.87 12.68
CA TYR A 225 -21.55 -16.86 13.73
C TYR A 225 -20.11 -16.73 14.24
N PRO A 226 -19.87 -17.08 15.51
CA PRO A 226 -18.52 -17.42 15.96
C PRO A 226 -17.94 -18.48 15.00
N ASP A 227 -16.69 -18.31 14.60
CA ASP A 227 -15.97 -19.15 13.62
C ASP A 227 -16.21 -18.87 12.12
N ASP A 228 -16.89 -17.79 11.76
CA ASP A 228 -16.92 -17.32 10.36
C ASP A 228 -15.62 -16.58 10.02
N TRP A 229 -14.53 -17.35 9.91
CA TRP A 229 -13.17 -16.88 9.67
C TRP A 229 -12.99 -16.37 8.23
N LYS A 230 -12.14 -15.36 8.06
CA LYS A 230 -11.68 -14.94 6.73
C LYS A 230 -11.03 -16.12 6.01
N LEU A 231 -11.38 -16.28 4.74
CA LEU A 231 -10.90 -17.37 3.89
C LEU A 231 -9.63 -16.95 3.15
N ALA A 232 -8.78 -17.92 2.84
CA ALA A 232 -7.60 -17.71 2.03
C ALA A 232 -8.01 -17.38 0.60
N PRO A 233 -7.46 -16.34 -0.03
CA PRO A 233 -7.87 -15.93 -1.36
C PRO A 233 -7.32 -16.88 -2.43
N GLU A 234 -7.84 -16.73 -3.65
CA GLU A 234 -7.10 -17.12 -4.85
C GLU A 234 -5.84 -16.25 -4.97
N VAL A 235 -4.85 -16.68 -5.75
CA VAL A 235 -3.60 -15.92 -5.96
C VAL A 235 -3.61 -15.27 -7.35
N TYR A 236 -3.05 -14.07 -7.48
CA TYR A 236 -2.68 -13.55 -8.80
C TYR A 236 -1.43 -14.28 -9.30
N ALA A 237 -1.58 -15.03 -10.39
CA ALA A 237 -0.49 -15.74 -11.04
C ALA A 237 -0.52 -15.57 -12.56
N PHE A 238 0.66 -15.65 -13.16
CA PHE A 238 0.80 -15.72 -14.62
C PHE A 238 0.81 -17.17 -15.10
N SER A 239 0.27 -17.41 -16.29
CA SER A 239 0.20 -18.76 -16.87
C SER A 239 1.57 -19.21 -17.40
N THR A 240 2.41 -18.25 -17.78
CA THR A 240 3.76 -18.41 -18.29
C THR A 240 4.73 -17.49 -17.56
N ASN A 241 6.04 -17.74 -17.68
CA ASN A 241 7.04 -16.95 -16.96
C ASN A 241 7.07 -15.48 -17.45
N PRO A 242 6.75 -14.49 -16.60
CA PRO A 242 6.78 -13.08 -16.98
C PRO A 242 8.17 -12.56 -17.38
N ASP A 243 9.24 -13.22 -16.95
CA ASP A 243 10.59 -12.87 -17.40
C ASP A 243 10.77 -13.02 -18.93
N ASN A 244 9.86 -13.73 -19.60
CA ASN A 244 9.85 -13.88 -21.06
C ASN A 244 9.03 -12.79 -21.79
N PHE A 245 8.33 -11.89 -21.08
CA PHE A 245 7.48 -10.85 -21.66
C PHE A 245 8.31 -9.69 -22.18
N THR A 246 8.96 -9.91 -23.32
CA THR A 246 9.90 -8.97 -23.93
C THR A 246 9.28 -8.10 -25.02
N THR A 247 8.07 -8.42 -25.48
CA THR A 247 7.32 -7.65 -26.49
C THR A 247 5.85 -7.50 -26.10
N PRO A 248 5.15 -6.46 -26.56
CA PRO A 248 3.73 -6.27 -26.22
C PRO A 248 2.84 -7.47 -26.57
N ASP A 249 3.17 -8.21 -27.62
CA ASP A 249 2.40 -9.38 -28.07
C ASP A 249 2.58 -10.61 -27.17
N THR A 250 3.56 -10.60 -26.26
CA THR A 250 3.80 -11.68 -25.29
C THR A 250 3.37 -11.34 -23.87
N ILE A 251 2.92 -10.11 -23.62
CA ILE A 251 2.40 -9.71 -22.31
C ILE A 251 1.05 -10.39 -22.08
N GLU A 252 0.97 -11.15 -21.01
CA GLU A 252 -0.29 -11.57 -20.40
C GLU A 252 -0.49 -10.85 -19.07
N ASN A 253 -1.75 -10.70 -18.66
CA ASN A 253 -2.09 -10.23 -17.31
C ASN A 253 -2.10 -11.43 -16.37
N SER A 254 -1.78 -11.19 -15.10
CA SER A 254 -2.02 -12.17 -14.04
C SER A 254 -3.53 -12.45 -13.92
N GLN A 255 -3.86 -13.64 -13.41
CA GLN A 255 -5.23 -14.10 -13.20
C GLN A 255 -5.37 -14.64 -11.79
N GLU A 256 -6.55 -14.49 -11.20
CA GLU A 256 -6.90 -15.17 -9.96
C GLU A 256 -7.02 -16.67 -10.25
N VAL A 257 -6.24 -17.46 -9.51
CA VAL A 257 -6.27 -18.91 -9.62
C VAL A 257 -6.31 -19.54 -8.21
N PRO A 258 -7.11 -20.60 -8.01
CA PRO A 258 -7.07 -21.38 -6.78
C PRO A 258 -5.67 -21.96 -6.53
N THR A 259 -5.18 -21.84 -5.31
CA THR A 259 -3.83 -22.29 -4.94
C THR A 259 -3.82 -23.02 -3.59
N THR A 260 -2.67 -23.63 -3.26
CA THR A 260 -2.32 -23.96 -1.88
C THR A 260 -1.30 -22.93 -1.38
N TRP A 261 -1.64 -22.27 -0.28
CA TRP A 261 -0.76 -21.37 0.46
C TRP A 261 0.09 -22.17 1.45
N ILE A 262 1.38 -21.87 1.49
CA ILE A 262 2.35 -22.47 2.41
C ILE A 262 3.00 -21.35 3.21
N LEU A 263 3.00 -21.45 4.54
CA LEU A 263 3.58 -20.43 5.41
C LEU A 263 5.08 -20.27 5.12
N VAL A 264 5.54 -19.02 5.04
CA VAL A 264 6.95 -18.65 4.97
C VAL A 264 7.41 -18.23 6.36
N GLU A 265 8.50 -18.81 6.81
CA GLU A 265 9.13 -18.49 8.09
C GLU A 265 10.50 -17.88 7.87
N ARG A 266 10.82 -16.85 8.65
CA ARG A 266 12.19 -16.39 8.79
C ARG A 266 13.00 -17.44 9.55
N VAL A 267 14.17 -17.80 9.01
CA VAL A 267 15.13 -18.65 9.70
C VAL A 267 15.75 -17.81 10.80
N THR A 268 15.46 -18.16 12.05
CA THR A 268 16.10 -17.57 13.23
C THR A 268 17.32 -18.41 13.57
N ASP A 269 18.48 -17.76 13.70
CA ASP A 269 19.69 -18.38 14.25
C ASP A 269 19.52 -18.73 15.74
#